data_AF-A0A7W7WRU3-F1
#
_entry.id   AF-A0A7W7WRU3-F1
#
_cell.length_a   1.000
_cell.length_b   1.000
_cell.length_c   1.000
_cell.angle_alpha   90.00
_cell.angle_beta   90.00
_cell.angle_gamma   90.00
#
_symmetry.space_group_name_H-M   'P 1'
#
loop_
_entity.id
_entity.type
_entity.pdbx_description
1 polymer ?
#
loop_
_entity_poly.entity_id
_entity_poly.type
_entity_poly.pdbx_seq_one_letter_code
_entity_poly.pdbx_strand_id
1 'polypeptide(L)'
;MTKVGSEIRNPDFRLWFPDIDVSGHEARCRFDAVQAGAILLHQGTEATCLKFLDRLGIVTREVRDWHIERICTPFFTDLPDASDWRDRYRVSWRVTIRALVATPVPDPGAEPIDVVATDATAQAGRPDWVPGDEVCEVFAVQVGRAGSGAADTLFERLQEHFPDHSLSVQTMVEPGRVARIGRIRVGRLAVEAGLDRLDLIKNECAELGLATDIPSLALLRARGS
;
A
#
# COMPACT_ATOMS: atom_id res chain seq x y z
N MET A 1 -9.66 -30.82 -27.00
CA MET A 1 -9.99 -30.08 -25.76
C MET A 1 -8.80 -30.20 -24.82
N THR A 2 -7.89 -29.24 -24.88
CA THR A 2 -6.67 -29.24 -24.06
C THR A 2 -7.03 -28.60 -22.72
N LYS A 3 -7.04 -29.40 -21.64
CA LYS A 3 -7.08 -28.87 -20.27
C LYS A 3 -5.77 -28.10 -20.06
N VAL A 4 -5.84 -26.77 -20.08
CA VAL A 4 -4.78 -25.92 -19.57
C VAL A 4 -4.74 -26.17 -18.07
N GLY A 5 -3.71 -26.89 -17.61
CA GLY A 5 -3.40 -26.97 -16.19
C GLY A 5 -3.10 -25.57 -15.72
N SER A 6 -3.96 -25.00 -14.88
CA SER A 6 -3.64 -23.80 -14.13
C SER A 6 -2.53 -24.19 -13.15
N GLU A 7 -1.27 -23.95 -13.52
CA GLU A 7 -0.19 -23.85 -12.55
C GLU A 7 -0.66 -22.86 -11.48
N ILE A 8 -0.88 -23.34 -10.26
CA ILE A 8 -1.10 -22.46 -9.11
C ILE A 8 0.25 -21.80 -8.86
N ARG A 9 0.49 -20.68 -9.53
CA ARG A 9 1.65 -19.83 -9.23
C ARG A 9 1.33 -19.09 -7.94
N ASN A 10 2.20 -19.24 -6.95
CA ASN A 10 2.14 -18.41 -5.75
C ASN A 10 2.23 -16.94 -6.18
N PRO A 11 1.46 -16.03 -5.56
CA PRO A 11 1.56 -14.62 -5.86
C PRO A 11 2.97 -14.11 -5.57
N ASP A 12 3.43 -13.19 -6.39
CA ASP A 12 4.76 -12.57 -6.26
C ASP A 12 4.66 -11.27 -5.45
N PHE A 13 3.50 -10.62 -5.54
CA PHE A 13 3.19 -9.38 -4.83
C PHE A 13 1.80 -9.43 -4.20
N ARG A 14 1.64 -8.65 -3.14
CA ARG A 14 0.34 -8.29 -2.55
C ARG A 14 0.16 -6.79 -2.63
N LEU A 15 -0.95 -6.35 -3.23
CA LEU A 15 -1.28 -4.94 -3.43
C LEU A 15 -2.14 -4.44 -2.27
N TRP A 16 -1.70 -3.37 -1.62
CA TRP A 16 -2.37 -2.73 -0.50
C TRP A 16 -2.92 -1.38 -0.88
N PHE A 17 -4.04 -1.03 -0.26
CA PHE A 17 -4.67 0.28 -0.34
C PHE A 17 -4.83 0.82 -1.77
N PRO A 18 -5.37 0.03 -2.70
CA PRO A 18 -5.60 0.50 -4.05
C PRO A 18 -6.52 1.73 -4.04
N ASP A 19 -6.10 2.73 -4.79
CA ASP A 19 -6.72 4.05 -4.92
C ASP A 19 -6.80 4.36 -6.40
N ILE A 20 -8.02 4.52 -6.93
CA ILE A 20 -8.24 4.73 -8.35
C ILE A 20 -9.04 6.01 -8.53
N ASP A 21 -8.39 6.99 -9.14
CA ASP A 21 -9.02 8.23 -9.57
C ASP A 21 -9.26 8.18 -11.08
N VAL A 22 -10.50 8.42 -11.51
CA VAL A 22 -10.92 8.31 -12.92
C VAL A 22 -11.46 9.65 -13.40
N SER A 23 -10.86 10.16 -14.48
CA SER A 23 -11.31 11.35 -15.19
C SER A 23 -11.57 11.03 -16.66
N GLY A 24 -12.84 10.88 -17.02
CA GLY A 24 -13.25 10.47 -18.36
C GLY A 24 -12.77 9.05 -18.69
N HIS A 25 -11.79 8.93 -19.59
CA HIS A 25 -11.18 7.65 -19.98
C HIS A 25 -9.76 7.46 -19.43
N GLU A 26 -9.27 8.39 -18.61
CA GLU A 26 -7.98 8.29 -17.96
C GLU A 26 -8.18 7.87 -16.51
N ALA A 27 -7.40 6.88 -16.06
CA ALA A 27 -7.34 6.47 -14.67
C ALA A 27 -5.93 6.62 -14.13
N ARG A 28 -5.83 7.15 -12.90
CA ARG A 28 -4.63 7.10 -12.08
C ARG A 28 -4.84 6.05 -10.99
N CYS A 29 -4.10 4.96 -11.09
CA CYS A 29 -4.18 3.84 -10.16
C CYS A 29 -2.96 3.88 -9.25
N ARG A 30 -3.15 3.98 -7.94
CA ARG A 30 -2.09 3.98 -6.94
C ARG A 30 -2.30 2.84 -5.95
N PHE A 31 -1.25 2.12 -5.59
CA PHE A 31 -1.27 1.09 -4.56
C PHE A 31 0.14 0.90 -3.98
N ASP A 32 0.21 0.32 -2.78
CA ASP A 32 1.46 -0.07 -2.15
C ASP A 32 1.65 -1.60 -2.34
N ALA A 33 2.68 -2.01 -3.07
CA ALA A 33 3.00 -3.41 -3.31
C ALA A 33 4.03 -3.92 -2.30
N VAL A 34 3.82 -5.13 -1.77
CA VAL A 34 4.78 -5.84 -0.92
C VAL A 34 5.11 -7.21 -1.52
N GLN A 35 6.31 -7.71 -1.22
CA GLN A 35 6.78 -9.00 -1.74
C GLN A 35 6.01 -10.14 -1.10
N ALA A 36 5.46 -11.07 -1.89
CA ALA A 36 4.95 -12.33 -1.36
C ALA A 36 5.98 -13.49 -1.46
N GLY A 37 7.05 -13.33 -2.25
CA GLY A 37 8.01 -14.40 -2.56
C GLY A 37 9.49 -13.99 -2.64
N ALA A 38 9.93 -12.98 -1.88
CA ALA A 38 11.30 -12.40 -1.90
C ALA A 38 11.72 -11.74 -3.24
N ILE A 39 10.76 -11.42 -4.10
CA ILE A 39 10.97 -10.78 -5.41
C ILE A 39 10.89 -9.25 -5.28
N LEU A 40 11.96 -8.53 -5.64
CA LEU A 40 12.03 -7.06 -5.56
C LEU A 40 11.49 -6.43 -6.86
N LEU A 41 10.72 -5.34 -6.74
CA LEU A 41 10.29 -4.51 -7.87
C LEU A 41 11.21 -3.30 -8.02
N HIS A 42 12.32 -3.43 -8.76
CA HIS A 42 13.24 -2.30 -8.93
C HIS A 42 12.69 -1.26 -9.92
N GLN A 43 12.27 -1.73 -11.09
CA GLN A 43 11.61 -0.95 -12.13
C GLN A 43 10.43 -1.76 -12.66
N GLY A 44 9.33 -1.08 -12.97
CA GLY A 44 8.19 -1.71 -13.64
C GLY A 44 8.42 -1.71 -15.14
N THR A 45 7.87 -2.71 -15.82
CA THR A 45 7.62 -2.66 -17.26
C THR A 45 6.14 -2.40 -17.50
N GLU A 46 5.78 -2.03 -18.74
CA GLU A 46 4.39 -1.98 -19.15
C GLU A 46 3.67 -3.32 -18.91
N ALA A 47 4.35 -4.45 -19.12
CA ALA A 47 3.79 -5.77 -18.86
C ALA A 47 3.52 -6.01 -17.36
N THR A 48 4.40 -5.55 -16.46
CA THR A 48 4.13 -5.58 -15.01
C THR A 48 2.89 -4.75 -14.68
N CYS A 49 2.84 -3.52 -15.21
CA CYS A 49 1.74 -2.58 -14.97
C CYS A 49 0.39 -3.14 -15.45
N LEU A 50 0.36 -3.74 -16.64
CA LEU A 50 -0.85 -4.38 -17.17
C LEU A 50 -1.34 -5.52 -16.27
N LYS A 51 -0.45 -6.33 -15.69
CA LYS A 51 -0.84 -7.39 -14.74
C LYS A 51 -1.42 -6.81 -13.45
N PHE A 52 -0.87 -5.70 -12.95
CA PHE A 52 -1.45 -5.02 -11.79
C PHE A 52 -2.85 -4.46 -12.09
N LEU A 53 -3.01 -3.77 -13.23
CA LEU A 53 -4.30 -3.21 -13.65
C LEU A 53 -5.35 -4.31 -13.90
N ASP A 54 -4.98 -5.40 -14.58
CA ASP A 54 -5.84 -6.57 -14.78
C ASP A 54 -6.33 -7.14 -13.45
N ARG A 55 -5.43 -7.26 -12.47
CA ARG A 55 -5.78 -7.79 -11.15
C ARG A 55 -6.70 -6.86 -10.35
N LEU A 56 -6.63 -5.55 -10.58
CA LEU A 56 -7.57 -4.55 -10.07
C LEU A 56 -8.91 -4.54 -10.83
N GLY A 57 -9.09 -5.40 -11.85
CA GLY A 57 -10.29 -5.46 -12.69
C GLY A 57 -10.37 -4.33 -13.72
N ILE A 58 -9.25 -3.67 -14.02
CA ILE A 58 -9.20 -2.49 -14.89
C ILE A 58 -8.90 -2.93 -16.32
N VAL A 59 -9.93 -2.80 -17.18
CA VAL A 59 -9.78 -3.05 -18.62
C VAL A 59 -9.00 -1.90 -19.24
N THR A 60 -7.71 -2.14 -19.47
CA THR A 60 -6.76 -1.14 -19.96
C THR A 60 -6.68 -1.16 -21.49
N ARG A 61 -6.68 0.02 -22.10
CA ARG A 61 -6.41 0.21 -23.53
C ARG A 61 -4.94 0.51 -23.80
N GLU A 62 -4.35 1.35 -22.95
CA GLU A 62 -2.98 1.81 -23.09
C GLU A 62 -2.43 2.24 -21.71
N VAL A 63 -1.21 1.84 -21.38
CA VAL A 63 -0.47 2.41 -20.24
C VAL A 63 0.29 3.63 -20.73
N ARG A 64 0.04 4.80 -20.14
CA ARG A 64 0.71 6.05 -20.53
C ARG A 64 2.08 6.16 -19.87
N ASP A 65 2.12 5.94 -18.56
CA ASP A 65 3.33 5.93 -17.76
C ASP A 65 3.07 5.30 -16.39
N TRP A 66 4.17 5.06 -15.66
CA TRP A 66 4.14 4.64 -14.28
C TRP A 66 5.29 5.25 -13.50
N HIS A 67 5.09 5.36 -12.20
CA HIS A 67 6.08 5.78 -11.23
C HIS A 67 6.12 4.78 -10.09
N ILE A 68 7.33 4.41 -9.67
CA ILE A 68 7.56 3.49 -8.56
C ILE A 68 8.47 4.18 -7.56
N GLU A 69 7.98 4.33 -6.34
CA GLU A 69 8.77 4.82 -5.20
C GLU A 69 9.04 3.67 -4.23
N ARG A 70 10.28 3.58 -3.75
CA ARG A 70 10.61 2.71 -2.63
C ARG A 70 10.10 3.33 -1.33
N ILE A 71 9.44 2.54 -0.50
CA ILE A 71 8.95 2.93 0.83
C ILE A 71 9.63 2.08 1.89
N CYS A 72 9.99 2.72 3.00
CA CYS A 72 10.30 2.06 4.26
C CYS A 72 9.21 2.39 5.28
N THR A 73 8.62 1.36 5.88
CA THR A 73 7.56 1.54 6.88
C THR A 73 7.49 0.33 7.82
N PRO A 74 7.17 0.53 9.13
CA PRO A 74 6.92 -0.56 10.06
C PRO A 74 5.54 -1.22 9.88
N PHE A 75 4.78 -0.83 8.86
CA PHE A 75 3.37 -1.22 8.73
C PHE A 75 3.16 -2.61 8.13
N PHE A 76 3.74 -2.88 6.95
CA PHE A 76 3.42 -4.08 6.17
C PHE A 76 4.12 -5.34 6.68
N THR A 77 3.38 -6.42 6.90
CA THR A 77 3.90 -7.69 7.42
C THR A 77 3.07 -8.89 6.97
N ASP A 78 3.70 -10.06 6.84
CA ASP A 78 3.01 -11.36 6.77
C ASP A 78 2.81 -12.00 8.15
N LEU A 79 3.48 -11.46 9.17
CA LEU A 79 3.42 -11.90 10.55
C LEU A 79 2.68 -10.83 11.38
N PRO A 80 1.33 -10.85 11.44
CA PRO A 80 0.56 -9.82 12.13
C PRO A 80 0.82 -9.80 13.65
N ASP A 81 1.24 -10.93 14.22
CA ASP A 81 1.57 -11.07 15.64
C ASP A 81 3.04 -10.74 15.94
N ALA A 82 3.85 -10.40 14.93
CA ALA A 82 5.23 -10.01 15.15
C ALA A 82 5.29 -8.65 15.87
N SER A 83 5.86 -8.68 17.07
CA SER A 83 6.10 -7.51 17.91
C SER A 83 7.34 -6.73 17.45
N ASP A 84 8.37 -7.40 16.91
CA ASP A 84 9.51 -6.73 16.29
C ASP A 84 9.14 -6.32 14.87
N TRP A 85 9.20 -5.01 14.59
CA TRP A 85 8.94 -4.53 13.25
C TRP A 85 10.06 -4.92 12.26
N ARG A 86 11.24 -5.34 12.74
CA ARG A 86 12.31 -5.87 11.89
C ARG A 86 11.94 -7.18 11.19
N ASP A 87 10.94 -7.90 11.71
CA ASP A 87 10.36 -9.08 11.08
C ASP A 87 9.37 -8.70 9.95
N ARG A 88 9.13 -7.41 9.75
CA ARG A 88 8.24 -6.85 8.72
C ARG A 88 9.01 -6.54 7.44
N TYR A 89 8.29 -6.19 6.38
CA TYR A 89 8.91 -5.87 5.10
C TYR A 89 9.77 -4.61 5.21
N ARG A 90 11.09 -4.77 5.07
CA ARG A 90 12.04 -3.65 5.13
C ARG A 90 11.82 -2.60 4.04
N VAL A 91 11.38 -3.06 2.87
CA VAL A 91 11.11 -2.24 1.70
C VAL A 91 9.81 -2.71 1.06
N SER A 92 8.99 -1.72 0.69
CA SER A 92 7.77 -1.87 -0.11
C SER A 92 7.83 -0.89 -1.28
N TRP A 93 6.87 -0.96 -2.20
CA TRP A 93 6.83 -0.06 -3.36
C TRP A 93 5.50 0.63 -3.48
N ARG A 94 5.50 1.96 -3.61
CA ARG A 94 4.33 2.68 -4.09
C ARG A 94 4.37 2.71 -5.59
N VAL A 95 3.38 2.08 -6.21
CA VAL A 95 3.22 2.09 -7.66
C VAL A 95 2.08 3.05 -7.99
N THR A 96 2.35 3.98 -8.89
CA THR A 96 1.34 4.85 -9.51
C THR A 96 1.36 4.59 -11.01
N ILE A 97 0.23 4.21 -11.60
CA ILE A 97 0.08 3.94 -13.03
C ILE A 97 -0.95 4.91 -13.59
N ARG A 98 -0.62 5.56 -14.71
CA ARG A 98 -1.58 6.32 -15.52
C ARG A 98 -1.90 5.54 -16.78
N ALA A 99 -3.17 5.31 -17.02
CA ALA A 99 -3.63 4.48 -18.13
C ALA A 99 -4.93 5.01 -18.75
N LEU A 100 -5.11 4.73 -20.04
CA LEU A 100 -6.42 4.81 -20.67
C LEU A 100 -7.21 3.54 -20.38
N VAL A 101 -8.43 3.70 -19.89
CA VAL A 101 -9.26 2.59 -19.40
C VAL A 101 -10.65 2.61 -20.01
N ALA A 102 -11.28 1.44 -20.07
CA ALA A 102 -12.72 1.36 -20.27
C ALA A 102 -13.45 1.73 -18.98
N THR A 103 -14.58 2.42 -19.10
CA THR A 103 -15.45 2.77 -17.98
C THR A 103 -16.72 1.91 -17.97
N PRO A 104 -17.33 1.65 -16.80
CA PRO A 104 -16.90 2.06 -15.46
C PRO A 104 -15.71 1.24 -14.93
N VAL A 105 -14.90 1.86 -14.06
CA VAL A 105 -13.81 1.17 -13.36
C VAL A 105 -14.35 0.62 -12.03
N PRO A 106 -14.07 -0.64 -11.68
CA PRO A 106 -14.55 -1.20 -10.41
C PRO A 106 -13.90 -0.52 -9.20
N ASP A 107 -14.62 -0.49 -8.08
CA ASP A 107 -14.03 -0.23 -6.77
C ASP A 107 -13.16 -1.45 -6.39
N PRO A 108 -11.84 -1.28 -6.19
CA PRO A 108 -10.95 -2.39 -5.87
C PRO A 108 -11.21 -2.96 -4.47
N GLY A 109 -12.04 -2.29 -3.65
CA GLY A 109 -12.32 -2.70 -2.29
C GLY A 109 -11.16 -2.43 -1.35
N ALA A 110 -11.29 -2.91 -0.11
CA ALA A 110 -10.39 -2.53 0.96
C ALA A 110 -9.44 -3.63 1.47
N GLU A 111 -9.60 -4.85 0.95
CA GLU A 111 -8.71 -5.96 1.26
C GLU A 111 -7.50 -5.99 0.32
N PRO A 112 -6.34 -6.50 0.77
CA PRO A 112 -5.18 -6.66 -0.09
C PRO A 112 -5.42 -7.64 -1.23
N ILE A 113 -4.78 -7.40 -2.38
CA ILE A 113 -4.99 -8.17 -3.61
C ILE A 113 -3.70 -8.87 -4.02
N ASP A 114 -3.70 -10.20 -4.03
CA ASP A 114 -2.57 -11.01 -4.45
C ASP A 114 -2.42 -11.04 -5.98
N VAL A 115 -1.20 -10.87 -6.49
CA VAL A 115 -0.89 -10.78 -7.93
C VAL A 115 0.41 -11.50 -8.29
N VAL A 116 0.39 -12.20 -9.43
CA VAL A 116 1.59 -12.77 -10.07
C VAL A 116 2.03 -11.79 -11.15
N ALA A 117 3.03 -10.97 -10.85
CA ALA A 117 3.46 -9.89 -11.73
C ALA A 117 4.91 -10.01 -12.24
N THR A 118 5.68 -11.00 -11.77
CA THR A 118 7.09 -11.20 -12.14
C THR A 118 7.30 -11.19 -13.65
N ASP A 119 8.31 -10.44 -14.08
CA ASP A 119 8.81 -10.40 -15.46
C ASP A 119 10.35 -10.27 -15.47
N ALA A 120 10.92 -9.87 -16.61
CA ALA A 120 12.37 -9.77 -16.77
C ALA A 120 13.06 -8.71 -15.88
N THR A 121 12.34 -7.76 -15.27
CA THR A 121 12.91 -6.79 -14.30
C THR A 121 12.86 -7.28 -12.86
N ALA A 122 12.14 -8.38 -12.61
CA ALA A 122 12.05 -8.98 -11.29
C ALA A 122 13.39 -9.60 -10.89
N GLN A 123 13.85 -9.29 -9.70
CA GLN A 123 15.04 -9.89 -9.11
C GLN A 123 14.65 -10.70 -7.86
N ALA A 124 15.10 -11.94 -7.77
CA ALA A 124 15.13 -12.67 -6.51
C ALA A 124 16.26 -12.07 -5.65
N GLY A 125 15.99 -11.58 -4.42
CA GLY A 125 16.97 -10.77 -3.65
C GLY A 125 18.31 -11.49 -3.36
N ARG A 126 19.51 -10.90 -3.15
CA ARG A 126 20.13 -9.53 -3.03
C ARG A 126 21.56 -9.63 -3.68
N PRO A 127 22.20 -8.57 -4.26
CA PRO A 127 22.96 -7.52 -3.50
C PRO A 127 22.83 -6.06 -4.00
N ASP A 128 22.02 -5.75 -5.00
CA ASP A 128 21.96 -4.42 -5.65
C ASP A 128 21.22 -3.33 -4.85
N TRP A 129 20.73 -3.67 -3.64
CA TRP A 129 20.05 -2.70 -2.78
C TRP A 129 21.06 -1.63 -2.35
N VAL A 130 20.96 -0.45 -2.96
CA VAL A 130 21.62 0.77 -2.48
C VAL A 130 20.66 1.48 -1.54
N PRO A 131 20.93 1.47 -0.22
CA PRO A 131 20.12 2.19 0.77
C PRO A 131 20.21 3.70 0.53
N GLY A 132 19.14 4.47 0.79
CA GLY A 132 19.24 5.93 0.89
C GLY A 132 18.16 6.75 0.18
N ASP A 133 17.35 6.14 -0.68
CA ASP A 133 16.30 6.84 -1.44
C ASP A 133 14.88 6.46 -0.99
N GLU A 134 14.76 5.59 0.02
CA GLU A 134 13.48 5.14 0.53
C GLU A 134 12.69 6.30 1.12
N VAL A 135 11.43 6.42 0.74
CA VAL A 135 10.48 7.29 1.41
C VAL A 135 10.09 6.62 2.72
N CYS A 136 10.47 7.20 3.86
CA CYS A 136 10.08 6.70 5.17
C CYS A 136 8.68 7.22 5.52
N GLU A 137 7.73 6.32 5.76
CA GLU A 137 6.35 6.68 6.09
C GLU A 137 5.80 5.85 7.26
N VAL A 138 5.05 6.51 8.14
CA VAL A 138 4.19 5.85 9.12
C VAL A 138 2.75 5.85 8.62
N PHE A 139 2.11 4.69 8.72
CA PHE A 139 0.70 4.53 8.43
C PHE A 139 -0.07 4.53 9.74
N ALA A 140 -1.08 5.38 9.83
CA ALA A 140 -1.96 5.53 10.97
C ALA A 140 -3.40 5.29 10.52
N VAL A 141 -4.02 4.24 11.02
CA VAL A 141 -5.33 3.76 10.60
C VAL A 141 -6.37 4.08 11.67
N GLN A 142 -7.47 4.70 11.23
CA GLN A 142 -8.65 4.91 12.03
C GLN A 142 -9.83 4.18 11.39
N VAL A 143 -10.53 3.36 12.18
CA VAL A 143 -11.76 2.70 11.75
C VAL A 143 -12.93 3.29 12.53
N GLY A 144 -13.98 3.67 11.82
CA GLY A 144 -15.21 4.22 12.39
C GLY A 144 -16.46 3.66 11.72
N ARG A 145 -17.61 4.06 12.24
CA ARG A 145 -18.90 3.81 11.57
C ARG A 145 -19.08 4.84 10.46
N ALA A 146 -19.66 4.43 9.34
CA ALA A 146 -20.03 5.38 8.30
C ALA A 146 -20.98 6.44 8.86
N GLY A 147 -20.69 7.72 8.62
CA GLY A 147 -21.48 8.85 9.12
C GLY A 147 -21.22 9.28 10.58
N SER A 148 -20.31 8.62 11.32
CA SER A 148 -19.85 9.15 12.60
C SER A 148 -18.73 10.15 12.38
N GLY A 149 -18.99 11.44 12.55
CA GLY A 149 -18.03 12.54 12.30
C GLY A 149 -16.67 12.42 13.02
N ALA A 150 -16.53 11.52 13.99
CA ALA A 150 -15.27 11.21 14.68
C ALA A 150 -14.16 10.68 13.75
N ALA A 151 -14.51 10.11 12.60
CA ALA A 151 -13.53 9.68 11.62
C ALA A 151 -13.22 10.79 10.60
N ASP A 152 -14.02 11.85 10.52
CA ASP A 152 -13.86 12.91 9.49
C ASP A 152 -12.72 13.87 9.81
N THR A 153 -12.14 13.78 11.02
CA THR A 153 -11.07 14.67 11.51
C THR A 153 -9.68 14.04 11.52
N LEU A 154 -9.47 12.83 10.97
CA LEU A 154 -8.16 12.17 11.02
C LEU A 154 -7.05 13.06 10.46
N PHE A 155 -7.30 13.69 9.31
CA PHE A 155 -6.32 14.59 8.69
C PHE A 155 -5.97 15.77 9.61
N GLU A 156 -6.99 16.43 10.18
CA GLU A 156 -6.81 17.57 11.09
C GLU A 156 -6.01 17.17 12.33
N ARG A 157 -6.37 16.04 12.96
CA ARG A 157 -5.66 15.50 14.13
C ARG A 157 -4.19 15.19 13.84
N LEU A 158 -3.91 14.59 12.69
CA LEU A 158 -2.54 14.31 12.27
C LEU A 158 -1.79 15.61 11.94
N GLN A 159 -2.44 16.58 11.30
CA GLN A 159 -1.84 17.87 10.93
C GLN A 159 -1.49 18.73 12.15
N GLU A 160 -2.33 18.69 13.19
CA GLU A 160 -2.05 19.36 14.47
C GLU A 160 -0.87 18.74 15.21
N HIS A 161 -0.76 17.41 15.19
CA HIS A 161 0.29 16.68 15.92
C HIS A 161 1.63 16.61 15.16
N PHE A 162 1.57 16.58 13.82
CA PHE A 162 2.73 16.45 12.93
C PHE A 162 2.83 17.61 11.93
N PRO A 163 2.88 18.89 12.38
CA PRO A 163 2.77 20.05 11.49
C PRO A 163 3.91 20.15 10.47
N ASP A 164 5.10 19.63 10.80
CA ASP A 164 6.29 19.68 9.96
C ASP A 164 6.41 18.50 8.98
N HIS A 165 5.41 17.61 8.94
CA HIS A 165 5.42 16.43 8.09
C HIS A 165 4.46 16.58 6.91
N SER A 166 4.80 15.95 5.78
CA SER A 166 3.88 15.84 4.66
C SER A 166 2.86 14.75 4.95
N LEU A 167 1.57 15.09 4.92
CA LEU A 167 0.48 14.20 5.27
C LEU A 167 -0.43 13.91 4.08
N SER A 168 -0.97 12.69 4.02
CA SER A 168 -2.10 12.38 3.15
C SER A 168 -3.05 11.41 3.83
N VAL A 169 -4.33 11.48 3.52
CA VAL A 169 -5.35 10.56 4.05
C VAL A 169 -6.08 9.91 2.88
N GLN A 170 -6.15 8.59 2.89
CA GLN A 170 -7.03 7.82 2.01
C GLN A 170 -8.23 7.34 2.80
N THR A 171 -9.42 7.48 2.23
CA THR A 171 -10.66 6.99 2.83
C THR A 171 -11.14 5.77 2.06
N MET A 172 -11.38 4.68 2.77
CA MET A 172 -11.94 3.43 2.24
C MET A 172 -13.31 3.22 2.89
N VAL A 173 -14.32 3.01 2.07
CA VAL A 173 -15.71 2.88 2.54
C VAL A 173 -16.18 1.46 2.29
N GLU A 174 -16.64 0.80 3.35
CA GLU A 174 -17.34 -0.48 3.27
C GLU A 174 -18.78 -0.30 3.77
N PRO A 175 -19.73 -1.19 3.42
CA PRO A 175 -21.08 -1.13 3.98
C PRO A 175 -21.06 -1.04 5.52
N GLY A 176 -21.50 0.10 6.05
CA GLY A 176 -21.60 0.38 7.49
C GLY A 176 -20.31 0.81 8.19
N ARG A 177 -19.16 0.88 7.50
CA ARG A 177 -17.87 1.25 8.10
C ARG A 177 -17.04 2.15 7.18
N VAL A 178 -16.20 2.96 7.80
CA VAL A 178 -15.20 3.77 7.10
C VAL A 178 -13.86 3.52 7.74
N ALA A 179 -12.87 3.19 6.91
CA ALA A 179 -11.48 3.13 7.31
C ALA A 179 -10.73 4.30 6.67
N ARG A 180 -9.91 4.98 7.47
CA ARG A 180 -9.06 6.06 7.00
C ARG A 180 -7.63 5.75 7.31
N ILE A 181 -6.79 5.95 6.31
CA ILE A 181 -5.38 5.63 6.35
C ILE A 181 -4.64 6.94 6.18
N GLY A 182 -4.18 7.47 7.30
CA GLY A 182 -3.22 8.56 7.33
C GLY A 182 -1.82 8.04 7.00
N ARG A 183 -1.14 8.75 6.12
CA ARG A 183 0.28 8.52 5.78
C ARG A 183 1.06 9.75 6.23
N ILE A 184 2.03 9.54 7.11
CA ILE A 184 2.90 10.57 7.65
C ILE A 184 4.28 10.37 7.03
N ARG A 185 4.66 11.26 6.11
CA ARG A 185 5.96 11.18 5.43
C ARG A 185 7.03 11.81 6.30
N VAL A 186 7.99 11.00 6.72
CA VAL A 186 9.13 11.37 7.56
C VAL A 186 10.23 12.05 6.75
N GLY A 187 10.44 11.58 5.52
CA GLY A 187 11.49 12.08 4.62
C GLY A 187 11.97 11.01 3.66
N ARG A 188 13.06 11.29 2.95
CA ARG A 188 13.85 10.28 2.22
C ARG A 188 15.08 9.96 3.05
N LEU A 189 15.18 8.72 3.53
CA LEU A 189 16.24 8.26 4.42
C LEU A 189 16.64 6.84 4.02
N ALA A 190 17.88 6.46 4.29
CA ALA A 190 18.23 5.05 4.31
C ALA A 190 17.39 4.34 5.38
N VAL A 191 16.90 3.13 5.08
CA VAL A 191 16.07 2.31 5.99
C VAL A 191 16.61 2.38 7.42
N GLU A 192 17.86 2.00 7.64
CA GLU A 192 18.49 1.94 8.97
C GLU A 192 18.56 3.30 9.70
N ALA A 193 18.68 4.41 8.96
CA ALA A 193 18.71 5.76 9.53
C ALA A 193 17.31 6.31 9.84
N GLY A 194 16.27 5.76 9.20
CA GLY A 194 14.88 6.17 9.42
C GLY A 194 14.21 5.48 10.60
N LEU A 195 14.79 4.41 11.14
CA LEU A 195 14.12 3.48 12.06
C LEU A 195 13.68 4.15 13.36
N ASP A 196 14.60 4.79 14.07
CA ASP A 196 14.29 5.43 15.35
C ASP A 196 13.20 6.50 15.20
N ARG A 197 13.20 7.21 14.06
CA ARG A 197 12.20 8.24 13.77
C ARG A 197 10.84 7.65 13.38
N LEU A 198 10.83 6.55 12.63
CA LEU A 198 9.62 5.79 12.32
C LEU A 198 8.98 5.23 13.59
N ASP A 199 9.79 4.68 14.51
CA ASP A 199 9.31 4.13 15.78
C ASP A 199 8.76 5.22 16.70
N LEU A 200 9.41 6.39 16.78
CA LEU A 200 8.91 7.53 17.53
C LEU A 200 7.51 7.96 17.03
N ILE A 201 7.37 8.23 15.73
CA ILE A 201 6.10 8.67 15.13
C ILE A 201 5.03 7.58 15.26
N LYS A 202 5.40 6.31 15.15
CA LYS A 202 4.49 5.18 15.37
C LYS A 202 3.94 5.16 16.79
N ASN A 203 4.79 5.38 17.79
CA ASN A 203 4.38 5.42 19.19
C ASN A 203 3.48 6.63 19.47
N GLU A 204 3.81 7.80 18.93
CA GLU A 204 2.96 9.00 19.01
C GLU A 204 1.57 8.76 18.38
N CYS A 205 1.51 8.09 17.22
CA CYS A 205 0.23 7.68 16.62
C CYS A 205 -0.57 6.71 17.51
N ALA A 206 0.11 5.79 18.19
CA ALA A 206 -0.55 4.85 19.11
C ALA A 206 -1.11 5.58 20.35
N GLU A 207 -0.42 6.59 20.87
CA GLU A 207 -0.92 7.47 21.94
C GLU A 207 -2.16 8.26 21.53
N LEU A 208 -2.30 8.58 20.24
CA LEU A 208 -3.52 9.16 19.65
C LEU A 208 -4.65 8.13 19.44
N GLY A 209 -4.45 6.87 19.83
CA GLY A 209 -5.41 5.77 19.66
C GLY A 209 -5.56 5.32 18.21
N LEU A 210 -4.55 5.56 17.37
CA LEU A 210 -4.53 5.12 15.97
C LEU A 210 -3.85 3.76 15.86
N ALA A 211 -4.36 2.90 14.99
CA ALA A 211 -3.74 1.61 14.71
C ALA A 211 -2.56 1.82 13.74
N THR A 212 -1.39 1.31 14.09
CA THR A 212 -0.15 1.45 13.29
C THR A 212 0.47 0.10 12.91
N ASP A 213 -0.12 -0.98 13.39
CA ASP A 213 0.39 -2.34 13.33
C ASP A 213 -0.56 -3.31 12.62
N ILE A 214 -1.80 -2.91 12.32
CA ILE A 214 -2.84 -3.78 11.77
C ILE A 214 -3.05 -3.47 10.30
N PRO A 215 -2.60 -4.35 9.39
CA PRO A 215 -2.61 -4.01 7.99
C PRO A 215 -3.96 -4.35 7.32
N SER A 216 -4.73 -5.33 7.82
CA SER A 216 -6.02 -5.70 7.21
C SER A 216 -7.24 -5.23 7.99
N LEU A 217 -8.27 -4.80 7.26
CA LEU A 217 -9.58 -4.54 7.85
C LEU A 217 -10.19 -5.79 8.45
N ALA A 218 -9.89 -6.97 7.90
CA ALA A 218 -10.24 -8.25 8.50
C ALA A 218 -9.66 -8.46 9.91
N LEU A 219 -8.42 -8.04 10.18
CA LEU A 219 -7.81 -8.11 11.52
C LEU A 219 -8.33 -6.99 12.44
N LEU A 220 -8.64 -5.81 11.89
CA LEU A 220 -9.37 -4.75 12.61
C LEU A 220 -10.79 -5.19 12.99
N ARG A 221 -11.46 -6.02 12.17
CA ARG A 221 -12.78 -6.61 12.48
C ARG A 221 -12.71 -7.46 13.75
N ALA A 222 -11.63 -8.21 13.98
CA ALA A 222 -11.47 -9.12 15.13
C ALA A 222 -11.15 -8.42 16.46
N ARG A 223 -10.57 -7.20 16.44
CA ARG A 223 -10.29 -6.40 17.66
C ARG A 223 -11.47 -5.52 18.11
N GLY A 224 -12.46 -5.29 17.25
CA GLY A 224 -13.60 -4.40 17.49
C GLY A 224 -14.94 -5.10 17.74
N SER A 225 -14.93 -6.39 18.06
CA SER A 225 -16.08 -7.20 18.48
C SER A 225 -15.96 -7.59 19.95
#